data_AF-A0A232ERY9-F1
#
_entry.id   AF-A0A232ERY9-F1
#
_cell.length_a   1.000
_cell.length_b   1.000
_cell.length_c   1.000
_cell.angle_alpha   90.00
_cell.angle_beta   90.00
_cell.angle_gamma   90.00
#
_symmetry.space_group_name_H-M   'P 1'
#
loop_
_entity.id
_entity.type
_entity.pdbx_description
1 polymer ?
#
loop_
_entity_poly.entity_id
_entity_poly.type
_entity_poly.pdbx_seq_one_letter_code
_entity_poly.pdbx_strand_id
1 'polypeptide(L)'
;MIRLPGKQANTTLYIHNGYSYHRDPRGAGLIFRCAIRGTSDCSATIYVQTLQNLEHQEIYVSGEHNHGPDPLLLLRKRFDTALKARARERATVDEPKDVYDHVAALPE
;
A
#
# COMPACT_ATOMS: atom_id res chain seq x y z
N MET A 1 11.28 6.83 -7.92
CA MET A 1 11.87 6.18 -6.72
C MET A 1 10.83 5.23 -6.13
N ILE A 2 10.91 3.94 -6.45
CA ILE A 2 9.99 2.94 -5.87
C ILE A 2 10.60 2.52 -4.53
N ARG A 3 9.92 2.79 -3.42
CA ARG A 3 10.33 2.33 -2.08
C ARG A 3 9.11 1.80 -1.34
N LEU A 4 9.07 0.48 -1.15
CA LEU A 4 8.20 -0.20 -0.19
C LEU A 4 9.09 -1.27 0.49
N PRO A 5 9.15 -1.26 1.83
CA PRO A 5 8.08 -1.91 2.58
C PRO A 5 7.25 -0.92 3.38
N GLY A 6 5.93 -1.10 3.33
CA GLY A 6 5.03 -0.32 4.14
C GLY A 6 4.50 0.94 3.47
N LYS A 7 5.20 2.06 3.59
CA LYS A 7 4.64 3.39 3.32
C LYS A 7 4.64 3.71 1.82
N GLN A 8 3.46 3.83 1.22
CA GLN A 8 3.40 4.39 -0.14
C GLN A 8 3.54 5.92 -0.10
N ALA A 9 4.31 6.50 -1.03
CA ALA A 9 4.56 7.94 -1.10
C ALA A 9 3.24 8.74 -1.17
N ASN A 10 3.10 9.76 -0.32
CA ASN A 10 1.90 10.60 -0.21
C ASN A 10 0.59 9.85 0.09
N THR A 11 0.65 8.64 0.63
CA THR A 11 -0.55 7.89 1.05
C THR A 11 -0.59 7.70 2.56
N THR A 12 -1.81 7.50 3.07
CA THR A 12 -2.06 7.00 4.43
C THR A 12 -2.01 5.48 4.50
N LEU A 13 -1.67 4.79 3.40
CA LEU A 13 -1.69 3.33 3.29
C LEU A 13 -0.30 2.75 3.60
N TYR A 14 -0.30 1.71 4.42
CA TYR A 14 0.87 0.92 4.77
C TYR A 14 0.63 -0.55 4.43
N ILE A 15 1.59 -1.24 3.80
CA ILE A 15 1.49 -2.67 3.45
C ILE A 15 2.57 -3.47 4.18
N HIS A 16 2.17 -4.47 4.96
CA HIS A 16 3.08 -5.34 5.70
C HIS A 16 2.53 -6.77 5.77
N ASN A 17 3.36 -7.76 5.44
CA ASN A 17 3.04 -9.20 5.47
C ASN A 17 1.71 -9.57 4.78
N GLY A 18 1.44 -8.99 3.61
CA GLY A 18 0.21 -9.25 2.86
C GLY A 18 -1.05 -8.55 3.39
N TYR A 19 -0.91 -7.66 4.39
CA TYR A 19 -2.00 -6.88 4.94
C TYR A 19 -1.83 -5.39 4.66
N SER A 20 -2.96 -4.70 4.47
CA SER A 20 -3.03 -3.25 4.36
C SER A 20 -3.46 -2.59 5.67
N TYR A 21 -2.85 -1.47 6.00
CA TYR A 21 -3.16 -0.67 7.18
C TYR A 21 -3.31 0.79 6.79
N HIS A 22 -4.24 1.51 7.43
CA HIS A 22 -4.37 2.95 7.29
C HIS A 22 -3.79 3.66 8.52
N ARG A 23 -3.08 4.76 8.25
CA ARG A 23 -2.53 5.63 9.29
C ARG A 23 -3.66 6.11 10.20
N ASP A 24 -3.50 5.90 11.49
CA ASP A 24 -4.34 6.54 12.49
C ASP A 24 -4.00 8.04 12.51
N PRO A 25 -4.96 8.93 12.22
CA PRO A 25 -4.71 10.37 12.22
C PRO A 25 -4.48 10.91 13.65
N ARG A 26 -4.74 10.12 14.68
CA ARG A 26 -4.58 10.54 16.09
C ARG A 26 -3.11 10.48 16.50
N GLY A 27 -2.66 11.50 17.24
CA GLY A 27 -1.31 11.55 17.82
C GLY A 27 -0.19 11.77 16.80
N ALA A 28 1.00 11.22 17.07
CA ALA A 28 2.18 11.35 16.19
C ALA A 28 1.99 10.67 14.81
N GLY A 29 0.91 9.90 14.64
CA GLY A 29 0.58 9.17 13.42
C GLY A 29 1.59 8.08 13.06
N LEU A 30 2.22 7.50 14.07
CA LEU A 30 3.09 6.32 14.02
C LEU A 30 2.32 5.00 14.20
N ILE A 31 0.99 5.08 14.26
CA ILE A 31 0.07 3.97 14.46
C ILE A 31 -0.69 3.76 13.16
N PHE A 32 -0.81 2.51 12.71
CA PHE A 32 -1.61 2.16 11.55
C PHE A 32 -2.52 0.99 11.89
N ARG A 33 -3.80 1.11 11.54
CA ARG A 33 -4.83 0.11 11.85
C ARG A 33 -5.17 -0.67 10.61
N CYS A 34 -5.53 -1.94 10.74
CA CYS A 34 -5.93 -2.75 9.59
C CYS A 34 -7.00 -2.03 8.75
N ALA A 35 -6.80 -2.02 7.43
CA ALA A 35 -7.63 -1.23 6.51
C ALA A 35 -9.08 -1.72 6.47
N ILE A 36 -9.31 -3.01 6.68
CA ILE A 36 -10.66 -3.58 6.65
C ILE A 36 -11.37 -3.53 8.01
N ARG A 37 -10.79 -2.91 9.03
CA ARG A 37 -11.43 -2.73 10.35
C ARG A 37 -12.80 -2.04 10.29
N GLY A 38 -13.04 -1.20 9.28
CA GLY A 38 -14.34 -0.55 9.12
C GLY A 38 -15.45 -1.51 8.66
N THR A 39 -15.07 -2.63 8.04
CA THR A 39 -15.97 -3.62 7.42
C THR A 39 -15.80 -5.02 8.02
N SER A 40 -14.90 -5.16 8.99
CA SER A 40 -14.61 -6.39 9.73
C SER A 40 -14.20 -5.97 11.14
N ASP A 41 -14.43 -6.81 12.15
CA ASP A 41 -13.96 -6.53 13.51
C ASP A 41 -12.45 -6.76 13.69
N CYS A 42 -11.66 -6.55 12.63
CA CYS A 42 -10.21 -6.73 12.64
C CYS A 42 -9.56 -5.70 13.57
N SER A 43 -8.86 -6.19 14.60
CA SER A 43 -8.21 -5.36 15.61
C SER A 43 -6.72 -5.13 15.34
N ALA A 44 -6.15 -5.83 14.35
CA ALA A 44 -4.74 -5.77 14.03
C ALA A 44 -4.27 -4.33 13.77
N THR A 45 -3.18 -3.98 14.45
CA THR A 45 -2.58 -2.66 14.44
C THR A 45 -1.07 -2.81 14.35
N ILE A 46 -0.42 -1.97 13.56
CA ILE A 46 1.04 -1.89 13.50
C ILE A 46 1.52 -0.54 14.04
N TYR A 47 2.69 -0.59 14.66
CA TYR A 47 3.39 0.56 15.19
C TYR A 47 4.72 0.65 14.48
N VAL A 48 5.04 1.86 14.03
CA VAL A 48 6.29 2.17 13.35
C VAL A 48 7.10 3.18 14.15
N GLN A 49 8.42 3.10 14.10
CA GLN A 49 9.27 4.06 14.84
C GLN A 49 9.38 5.42 14.15
N THR A 50 9.26 5.45 12.82
CA THR A 50 9.39 6.67 12.02
C THR A 50 8.48 6.65 10.81
N LEU A 51 8.24 7.83 10.25
CA LEU A 51 7.53 8.01 8.98
C LEU A 51 8.50 8.16 7.80
N GLN A 52 9.81 8.11 8.07
CA GLN A 52 10.83 8.10 7.04
C GLN A 52 10.78 6.81 6.25
N ASN A 53 11.12 6.88 4.97
CA ASN A 53 11.11 5.72 4.09
C ASN A 53 12.44 4.97 4.20
N LEU A 54 12.55 4.14 5.24
CA LEU A 54 13.74 3.32 5.53
C LEU A 54 13.68 2.00 4.75
N GLU A 55 14.86 1.49 4.37
CA GLU A 55 14.99 0.16 3.78
C GLU A 55 14.58 -0.94 4.77
N HIS A 56 14.99 -0.76 6.04
CA HIS A 56 14.63 -1.61 7.16
C HIS A 56 14.00 -0.75 8.25
N GLN A 57 12.77 -1.07 8.62
CA GLN A 57 12.05 -0.41 9.70
C GLN A 57 11.53 -1.47 10.66
N GLU A 58 11.76 -1.28 11.94
CA GLU A 58 11.15 -2.13 12.96
C GLU A 58 9.64 -1.87 13.00
N ILE A 59 8.87 -2.96 12.91
CA ILE A 59 7.42 -2.95 12.93
C ILE A 59 6.98 -3.82 14.09
N TYR A 60 6.24 -3.22 15.02
CA TYR A 60 5.57 -3.97 16.08
C TYR A 60 4.11 -4.18 15.68
N VAL A 61 3.65 -5.42 15.75
CA VAL A 61 2.26 -5.80 15.45
C VAL A 61 1.54 -6.11 16.76
N SER A 62 0.34 -5.57 16.92
CA SER A 62 -0.56 -5.84 18.05
C SER A 62 -1.92 -6.28 17.54
N GLY A 63 -2.57 -7.17 18.27
CA GLY A 63 -3.82 -7.81 17.85
C GLY A 63 -3.63 -8.85 16.76
N GLU A 64 -4.72 -9.49 16.37
CA GLU A 64 -4.74 -10.53 15.34
C GLU A 64 -5.62 -10.10 14.17
N HIS A 65 -5.22 -10.52 12.97
CA HIS A 65 -6.11 -10.42 11.81
C HIS A 65 -7.16 -11.51 11.90
N ASN A 66 -8.42 -11.15 11.66
CA ASN A 66 -9.53 -12.10 11.50
C ASN A 66 -9.77 -12.47 10.03
N HIS A 67 -8.80 -12.22 9.16
CA HIS A 67 -8.84 -12.49 7.74
C HIS A 67 -7.46 -12.93 7.24
N GLY A 68 -7.42 -13.64 6.12
CA GLY A 68 -6.17 -14.08 5.52
C GLY A 68 -5.36 -12.92 4.91
N PRO A 69 -4.03 -13.09 4.77
CA PRO A 69 -3.19 -12.16 4.03
C PRO A 69 -3.46 -12.27 2.53
N ASP A 70 -3.27 -11.17 1.81
CA ASP A 70 -3.27 -11.14 0.34
C ASP A 70 -1.81 -11.08 -0.16
N PRO A 71 -1.24 -12.21 -0.63
CA PRO A 71 0.16 -12.26 -1.07
C PRO A 71 0.41 -11.39 -2.32
N LEU A 72 -0.63 -11.09 -3.10
CA LEU A 72 -0.54 -10.29 -4.32
C LEU A 72 -0.83 -8.80 -4.08
N LEU A 73 -1.13 -8.41 -2.83
CA LEU A 73 -1.52 -7.04 -2.48
C LEU A 73 -0.49 -6.01 -2.94
N LEU A 74 0.79 -6.27 -2.66
CA LEU A 74 1.87 -5.37 -3.02
C LEU A 74 2.01 -5.22 -4.53
N LEU A 75 1.95 -6.34 -5.26
CA LEU A 75 2.03 -6.38 -6.71
C LEU A 75 0.87 -5.62 -7.35
N ARG A 76 -0.37 -5.92 -6.94
CA ARG A 76 -1.58 -5.21 -7.40
C ARG A 76 -1.48 -3.72 -7.18
N LYS A 77 -0.96 -3.28 -6.02
CA LYS A 77 -0.81 -1.84 -5.73
C LYS A 77 0.27 -1.16 -6.59
N ARG A 78 1.36 -1.86 -6.90
CA ARG A 78 2.37 -1.36 -7.85
C ARG A 78 1.77 -1.20 -9.24
N PHE A 79 1.03 -2.21 -9.68
CA PHE A 79 0.34 -2.22 -10.97
C PHE A 79 -0.68 -1.07 -11.08
N ASP A 80 -1.57 -0.93 -10.09
CA ASP A 80 -2.55 0.18 -10.01
C ASP A 80 -1.88 1.56 -10.09
N THR A 81 -0.73 1.69 -9.42
CA THR A 81 0.02 2.96 -9.38
C THR A 81 0.63 3.27 -10.75
N ALA A 82 1.24 2.28 -11.40
CA ALA A 82 1.81 2.42 -12.73
C ALA A 82 0.73 2.73 -13.78
N LEU A 83 -0.41 2.02 -13.74
CA LEU A 83 -1.59 2.31 -14.56
C LEU A 83 -2.04 3.76 -14.41
N LYS A 84 -2.23 4.24 -13.18
CA LYS A 84 -2.67 5.62 -12.93
C LYS A 84 -1.65 6.66 -13.37
N ALA A 85 -0.35 6.39 -13.20
CA ALA A 85 0.70 7.28 -13.67
C ALA A 85 0.67 7.38 -15.19
N ARG A 86 0.65 6.24 -15.90
CA ARG A 86 0.61 6.20 -17.35
C ARG A 86 -0.65 6.85 -17.93
N ALA A 87 -1.81 6.53 -17.36
CA ALA A 87 -3.07 7.12 -17.78
C ALA A 87 -3.05 8.66 -17.64
N ARG A 88 -2.37 9.21 -16.63
CA ARG A 88 -2.22 10.67 -16.48
C ARG A 88 -1.24 11.26 -17.48
N GLU A 89 -0.12 10.59 -17.73
CA GLU A 89 0.90 11.05 -18.68
C GLU A 89 0.40 11.07 -20.12
N ARG A 90 -0.50 10.15 -20.49
CA ARG A 90 -1.00 9.99 -21.87
C ARG A 90 -2.53 10.03 -21.98
N ALA A 91 -3.18 10.77 -21.08
CA ALA A 91 -4.64 10.84 -20.97
C ALA A 91 -5.39 11.21 -22.26
N THR A 92 -4.71 11.91 -23.18
CA THR A 92 -5.27 12.39 -24.44
C THR A 92 -4.88 11.54 -25.65
N VAL A 93 -4.06 10.49 -25.47
CA VAL A 93 -3.44 9.75 -26.57
C VAL A 93 -3.63 8.24 -26.47
N ASP A 94 -3.46 7.66 -25.28
CA ASP A 94 -3.57 6.21 -25.10
C ASP A 94 -5.03 5.82 -24.82
N GLU A 95 -5.55 4.82 -25.54
CA GLU A 95 -6.80 4.17 -25.12
C GLU A 95 -6.56 3.34 -23.85
N PRO A 96 -7.61 3.03 -23.06
CA PRO A 96 -7.45 2.25 -21.82
C PRO A 96 -6.69 0.93 -21.98
N LYS A 97 -6.84 0.26 -23.14
CA LYS A 97 -6.12 -0.98 -23.45
C LYS A 97 -4.62 -0.75 -23.63
N ASP A 98 -4.22 0.31 -24.32
CA ASP A 98 -2.81 0.62 -24.56
C ASP A 98 -2.08 0.94 -23.24
N VAL A 99 -2.77 1.64 -22.34
CA VAL A 99 -2.27 1.89 -20.97
C VAL A 99 -2.03 0.58 -20.23
N TYR A 100 -2.98 -0.36 -20.31
CA TYR A 100 -2.86 -1.66 -19.66
C TYR A 100 -1.71 -2.49 -20.23
N ASP A 101 -1.67 -2.67 -21.55
CA ASP A 101 -0.67 -3.50 -22.22
C ASP A 101 0.75 -2.96 -21.96
N HIS A 102 0.92 -1.63 -21.94
CA HIS A 102 2.19 -1.01 -21.59
C HIS A 102 2.65 -1.35 -20.18
N VAL A 103 1.76 -1.22 -19.19
CA VAL A 103 2.11 -1.47 -17.77
C VAL A 103 2.32 -2.96 -17.51
N ALA A 104 1.55 -3.83 -18.16
CA ALA A 104 1.70 -5.28 -18.06
C ALA A 104 3.02 -5.80 -18.65
N ALA A 105 3.64 -5.05 -19.57
CA ALA A 105 4.93 -5.38 -20.17
C ALA A 105 6.14 -4.89 -19.35
N LEU A 106 5.95 -4.14 -18.26
CA LEU A 106 7.05 -3.66 -17.42
C LEU A 106 7.66 -4.82 -16.60
N PRO A 107 9.00 -4.87 -16.48
CA PRO A 107 9.66 -5.85 -15.60
C PRO A 107 9.36 -5.57 -14.12
N GLU A 108 9.33 -6.63 -13.31
CA GLU A 108 9.02 -6.60 -11.85
C GLU A 108 10.05 -5.88 -10.98
#